data_AF-A0AAN4Z1C4-F1
#
_entry.id   AF-A0AAN4Z1C4-F1
#
_cell.length_a   1.000
_cell.length_b   1.000
_cell.length_c   1.000
_cell.angle_alpha   90.00
_cell.angle_beta   90.00
_cell.angle_gamma   90.00
#
_symmetry.space_group_name_H-M   'P 1'
#
loop_
_entity.id
_entity.type
_entity.pdbx_description
1 polymer ?
#
loop_
_entity_poly.entity_id
_entity_poly.type
_entity_poly.pdbx_seq_one_letter_code
_entity_poly.pdbx_strand_id
1 'polypeptide(L)'
;MLPFFICLLHAVAAEKFFDPTHADFKQCGFNRRSLLCDPDGVLKAADRNRLYNELQMMESRTSLRRKGEKIGNCSRAGITPAIYIVRTGGEEKTSQIGAFIRDNWNLDERCKNNLVIVLSSTETRYQVYLNSTYHPSLSQLDVVHFLKREANYIKYGNFGSALSNLLDKVILRVMTKYTKWTPSSFPNPMGSDHNKCGLKAEGALCDPDRILDAEERETILVYLETFEKLTRHSPGASSRLSALACSERGYSMGLALMRNVRGGTLDNLHDVTDNILNTWKLDEQCGKHFVMAMSLDDGLISIRAPPDSLLKTERFTEYFENNKSLVLRGEIRDALGGILENAVEDALSGKLFTVNK
;
A
#
# COMPACT_ATOMS: atom_id res chain seq x y z
N MET A 1 -31.11 54.97 -9.37
CA MET A 1 -31.76 53.65 -9.61
C MET A 1 -30.63 52.63 -9.69
N LEU A 2 -30.34 51.97 -8.57
CA LEU A 2 -29.29 50.95 -8.39
C LEU A 2 -30.01 49.69 -7.92
N PRO A 3 -29.82 48.52 -8.54
CA PRO A 3 -30.38 47.28 -8.01
C PRO A 3 -29.42 46.73 -6.95
N PHE A 4 -29.91 46.62 -5.71
CA PHE A 4 -29.30 45.83 -4.67
C PHE A 4 -29.50 44.34 -5.00
N PHE A 5 -28.43 43.66 -5.40
CA PHE A 5 -28.39 42.19 -5.40
C PHE A 5 -28.16 41.72 -3.97
N ILE A 6 -29.22 41.24 -3.31
CA ILE A 6 -29.11 40.53 -2.03
C ILE A 6 -28.64 39.11 -2.35
N CYS A 7 -27.37 38.84 -2.06
CA CYS A 7 -26.81 37.50 -2.11
C CYS A 7 -27.23 36.75 -0.83
N LEU A 8 -28.23 35.87 -0.95
CA LEU A 8 -28.61 34.92 0.10
C LEU A 8 -27.51 33.85 0.23
N LEU A 9 -26.53 34.12 1.08
CA LEU A 9 -25.63 33.10 1.61
C LEU A 9 -26.46 32.11 2.44
N HIS A 10 -26.77 30.95 1.86
CA HIS A 10 -27.21 29.80 2.65
C HIS A 10 -26.02 29.37 3.52
N ALA A 11 -26.13 29.60 4.82
CA ALA A 11 -25.23 29.01 5.79
C ALA A 11 -25.42 27.49 5.74
N VAL A 12 -24.48 26.79 5.12
CA VAL A 12 -24.37 25.33 5.23
C VAL A 12 -24.14 25.07 6.72
N ALA A 13 -25.08 24.38 7.37
CA ALA A 13 -24.92 23.98 8.76
C ALA A 13 -23.63 23.16 8.86
N ALA A 14 -22.70 23.58 9.72
CA ALA A 14 -21.47 22.84 9.94
C ALA A 14 -21.82 21.40 10.34
N GLU A 15 -21.29 20.43 9.59
CA GLU A 15 -21.55 19.03 9.86
C GLU A 15 -20.98 18.66 11.24
N LYS A 16 -21.80 18.04 12.08
CA LYS A 16 -21.43 17.73 13.47
C LYS A 16 -20.93 16.29 13.57
N PHE A 17 -19.68 16.13 14.01
CA PHE A 17 -19.08 14.84 14.35
C PHE A 17 -19.16 14.57 15.85
N PHE A 18 -19.05 13.31 16.26
CA PHE A 18 -19.27 12.87 17.64
C PHE A 18 -18.04 12.19 18.24
N ASP A 19 -17.77 12.45 19.52
CA ASP A 19 -16.72 11.76 20.28
C ASP A 19 -17.32 10.73 21.28
N PRO A 20 -17.29 9.42 20.96
CA PRO A 20 -17.76 8.37 21.83
C PRO A 20 -16.82 8.11 23.02
N THR A 21 -15.63 8.70 23.06
CA THR A 21 -14.73 8.58 24.21
C THR A 21 -15.18 9.47 25.38
N HIS A 22 -16.07 10.43 25.14
CA HIS A 22 -16.55 11.42 26.12
C HIS A 22 -18.06 11.39 26.33
N ALA A 23 -18.79 12.46 25.98
CA ALA A 23 -20.22 12.61 26.26
C ALA A 23 -21.12 12.17 25.10
N ASP A 24 -20.56 12.04 23.88
CA ASP A 24 -21.35 11.79 22.67
C ASP A 24 -21.53 10.29 22.35
N PHE A 25 -21.22 9.39 23.29
CA PHE A 25 -21.33 7.95 23.05
C PHE A 25 -22.76 7.49 22.70
N LYS A 26 -23.78 8.21 23.14
CA LYS A 26 -25.18 7.91 22.81
C LYS A 26 -25.48 8.17 21.33
N GLN A 27 -24.96 9.27 20.79
CA GLN A 27 -25.09 9.65 19.38
C GLN A 27 -24.37 8.65 18.49
N CYS A 28 -23.30 8.04 18.99
CA CYS A 28 -22.58 6.95 18.34
C CYS A 28 -23.23 5.56 18.49
N GLY A 29 -24.41 5.46 19.13
CA GLY A 29 -25.16 4.21 19.26
C GLY A 29 -24.75 3.31 20.42
N PHE A 30 -24.13 3.87 21.47
CA PHE A 30 -23.70 3.15 22.68
C PHE A 30 -24.35 3.70 23.95
N ASN A 31 -24.34 2.91 25.02
CA ASN A 31 -24.78 3.33 26.36
C ASN A 31 -23.63 3.69 27.31
N ARG A 32 -22.40 3.63 26.81
CA ARG A 32 -21.14 3.90 27.52
C ARG A 32 -20.07 4.34 26.53
N ARG A 33 -18.97 4.87 27.05
CA ARG A 33 -17.80 5.27 26.24
C ARG A 33 -17.31 4.11 25.35
N SER A 34 -16.89 4.44 24.13
CA SER A 34 -16.52 3.49 23.10
C SER A 34 -15.37 4.03 22.23
N LEU A 35 -14.68 3.13 21.54
CA LEU A 35 -13.71 3.43 20.48
C LEU A 35 -14.32 3.29 19.08
N LEU A 36 -15.63 3.01 19.01
CA LEU A 36 -16.41 2.90 17.79
C LEU A 36 -17.50 3.97 17.81
N CYS A 37 -17.65 4.70 16.70
CA CYS A 37 -18.79 5.56 16.45
C CYS A 37 -19.56 5.12 15.20
N ASP A 38 -20.85 4.85 15.36
CA ASP A 38 -21.77 4.47 14.28
C ASP A 38 -23.05 5.33 14.38
N PRO A 39 -22.96 6.64 14.07
CA PRO A 39 -24.08 7.56 14.28
C PRO A 39 -25.28 7.28 13.38
N ASP A 40 -25.04 6.69 12.21
CA ASP A 40 -26.10 6.43 11.24
C ASP A 40 -26.71 5.03 11.38
N GLY A 41 -26.26 4.23 12.35
CA GLY A 41 -26.75 2.87 12.57
C GLY A 41 -26.50 1.94 11.37
N VAL A 42 -25.32 2.04 10.76
CA VAL A 42 -24.87 1.14 9.69
C VAL A 42 -24.67 -0.28 10.23
N LEU A 43 -24.14 -0.41 11.45
CA LEU A 43 -23.89 -1.71 12.07
C LEU A 43 -25.15 -2.24 12.75
N LYS A 44 -25.35 -3.56 12.66
CA LYS A 44 -26.33 -4.26 13.48
C LYS A 44 -25.88 -4.21 14.95
N ALA A 45 -26.84 -4.25 15.87
CA ALA A 45 -26.54 -4.19 17.31
C ALA A 45 -25.57 -5.30 17.77
N ALA A 46 -25.70 -6.52 17.23
CA ALA A 46 -24.80 -7.62 17.53
C ALA A 46 -23.35 -7.34 17.07
N ASP A 47 -23.19 -6.85 15.84
CA ASP A 47 -21.88 -6.50 15.27
C ASP A 47 -21.22 -5.35 16.05
N ARG A 48 -22.02 -4.33 16.41
CA ARG A 48 -21.57 -3.19 17.21
C ARG A 48 -21.03 -3.64 18.57
N ASN A 49 -21.75 -4.53 19.26
CA ASN A 49 -21.32 -5.08 20.54
C ASN A 49 -20.07 -5.95 20.43
N ARG A 50 -19.97 -6.75 19.36
CA ARG A 50 -18.78 -7.56 19.08
C ARG A 50 -17.56 -6.68 18.86
N LEU A 51 -17.65 -5.73 17.93
CA LEU A 51 -16.55 -4.81 17.60
C LEU A 51 -16.14 -3.99 18.81
N TYR A 52 -17.09 -3.53 19.63
CA TYR A 52 -16.78 -2.87 20.90
C TYR A 52 -15.82 -3.70 21.76
N ASN A 53 -16.12 -4.98 21.97
CA ASN A 53 -15.27 -5.85 22.78
C ASN A 53 -13.90 -6.09 22.12
N GLU A 54 -13.86 -6.28 20.80
CA GLU A 54 -12.61 -6.48 20.06
C GLU A 54 -11.68 -5.26 20.16
N LEU A 55 -12.24 -4.04 20.02
CA LEU A 55 -11.50 -2.79 20.12
C LEU A 55 -10.92 -2.58 21.52
N GLN A 56 -11.66 -2.90 22.59
CA GLN A 56 -11.18 -2.82 23.97
C GLN A 56 -9.99 -3.75 24.24
N MET A 57 -9.92 -4.89 23.54
CA MET A 57 -8.84 -5.85 23.72
C MET A 57 -7.62 -5.56 22.86
N MET A 58 -7.73 -4.71 21.84
CA MET A 58 -6.72 -4.55 20.81
C MET A 58 -5.38 -4.04 21.37
N GLU A 59 -5.39 -3.04 22.25
CA GLU A 59 -4.17 -2.52 22.86
C GLU A 59 -3.42 -3.65 23.60
N SER A 60 -4.12 -4.44 24.40
CA SER A 60 -3.51 -5.56 25.12
C SER A 60 -2.98 -6.67 24.19
N ARG A 61 -3.71 -6.97 23.10
CA ARG A 61 -3.36 -8.03 22.14
C ARG A 61 -2.22 -7.64 21.20
N THR A 62 -1.98 -6.35 21.01
CA THR A 62 -0.90 -5.81 20.17
C THR A 62 0.31 -5.38 20.99
N SER A 63 0.18 -5.27 22.31
CA SER A 63 1.28 -4.94 23.21
C SER A 63 2.36 -6.02 23.19
N LEU A 64 3.59 -5.60 22.93
CA LEU A 64 4.77 -6.45 23.03
C LEU A 64 5.39 -6.39 24.43
N ARG A 65 4.81 -5.66 25.39
CA ARG A 65 5.38 -5.52 26.74
C ARG A 65 5.50 -6.86 27.44
N ARG A 66 6.63 -7.05 28.12
CA ARG A 66 6.81 -8.22 29.00
C ARG A 66 6.05 -8.00 30.30
N LYS A 67 5.66 -9.10 30.96
CA LYS A 67 5.04 -9.04 32.29
C LYS A 67 5.98 -8.31 33.26
N GLY A 68 5.48 -7.25 33.91
CA GLY A 68 6.24 -6.40 34.83
C GLY A 68 7.05 -5.26 34.17
N GLU A 69 6.99 -5.10 32.85
CA GLU A 69 7.63 -3.99 32.16
C GLU A 69 6.91 -2.65 32.46
N LYS A 70 7.68 -1.57 32.69
CA LYS A 70 7.12 -0.26 33.01
C LYS A 70 6.30 0.30 31.84
N ILE A 71 5.17 0.94 32.17
CA ILE A 71 4.17 1.51 31.23
C ILE A 71 4.73 2.73 30.44
N GLY A 72 6.03 3.04 30.52
CA GLY A 72 6.68 4.16 29.82
C GLY A 72 7.37 3.79 28.51
N ASN A 73 7.59 2.50 28.22
CA ASN A 73 8.22 2.10 26.96
C ASN A 73 7.19 2.08 25.83
N CYS A 74 7.24 3.08 24.94
CA CYS A 74 6.32 3.21 23.81
C CYS A 74 6.63 2.28 22.64
N SER A 75 7.89 1.85 22.48
CA SER A 75 8.33 0.85 21.47
C SER A 75 7.68 -0.53 21.59
N ARG A 76 6.97 -0.77 22.69
CA ARG A 76 6.30 -2.04 22.98
C ARG A 76 4.85 -1.85 23.43
N ALA A 77 4.39 -0.61 23.55
CA ALA A 77 3.00 -0.32 23.90
C ALA A 77 2.08 -0.81 22.79
N GLY A 78 0.88 -1.26 23.15
CA GLY A 78 -0.11 -1.67 22.17
C GLY A 78 -0.61 -0.51 21.31
N ILE A 79 -1.45 -0.86 20.35
CA ILE A 79 -2.14 0.07 19.46
C ILE A 79 -3.55 0.30 19.98
N THR A 80 -3.93 1.56 20.15
CA THR A 80 -5.29 1.98 20.50
C THR A 80 -6.08 2.27 19.21
N PRO A 81 -7.09 1.44 18.87
CA PRO A 81 -7.88 1.66 17.68
C PRO A 81 -9.01 2.67 17.91
N ALA A 82 -9.47 3.28 16.82
CA ALA A 82 -10.67 4.09 16.74
C ALA A 82 -11.34 3.84 15.39
N ILE A 83 -12.64 3.57 15.40
CA ILE A 83 -13.42 3.35 14.18
C ILE A 83 -14.59 4.32 14.12
N TYR A 84 -14.78 4.96 12.98
CA TYR A 84 -15.94 5.79 12.69
C TYR A 84 -16.59 5.32 11.41
N ILE A 85 -17.87 4.95 11.46
CA ILE A 85 -18.62 4.50 10.29
C ILE A 85 -19.83 5.40 10.04
N VAL A 86 -19.92 5.95 8.84
CA VAL A 86 -21.05 6.76 8.39
C VAL A 86 -21.77 6.06 7.25
N ARG A 87 -23.04 6.42 7.06
CA ARG A 87 -23.84 5.89 5.95
C ARG A 87 -23.34 6.43 4.62
N THR A 88 -23.12 7.74 4.54
CA THR A 88 -22.69 8.46 3.33
C THR A 88 -21.56 9.44 3.62
N GLY A 89 -20.64 9.58 2.67
CA GLY A 89 -19.49 10.47 2.76
C GLY A 89 -18.39 10.17 1.76
N GLY A 90 -18.08 11.17 0.93
CA GLY A 90 -16.94 11.14 0.02
C GLY A 90 -15.58 11.29 0.72
N GLU A 91 -14.54 11.46 -0.08
CA GLU A 91 -13.15 11.61 0.39
C GLU A 91 -12.97 12.80 1.34
N GLU A 92 -13.59 13.94 1.03
CA GLU A 92 -13.53 15.14 1.86
C GLU A 92 -14.13 14.88 3.26
N LYS A 93 -15.35 14.35 3.32
CA LYS A 93 -16.04 14.07 4.60
C LYS A 93 -15.28 13.03 5.43
N THR A 94 -14.84 11.94 4.82
CA THR A 94 -14.07 10.91 5.53
C THR A 94 -12.74 11.45 6.06
N SER A 95 -12.10 12.37 5.33
CA SER A 95 -10.89 13.07 5.77
C SER A 95 -11.15 14.04 6.93
N GLN A 96 -12.23 14.80 6.87
CA GLN A 96 -12.65 15.72 7.95
C GLN A 96 -12.97 14.96 9.24
N ILE A 97 -13.68 13.83 9.15
CA ILE A 97 -13.93 12.93 10.30
C ILE A 97 -12.60 12.43 10.86
N GLY A 98 -11.68 11.98 9.98
CA GLY A 98 -10.36 11.53 10.39
C GLY A 98 -9.56 12.60 11.14
N ALA A 99 -9.61 13.85 10.67
CA ALA A 99 -9.01 14.99 11.36
C ALA A 99 -9.66 15.25 12.72
N PHE A 100 -10.99 15.29 12.75
CA PHE A 100 -11.75 15.47 13.98
C PHE A 100 -11.38 14.43 15.05
N ILE A 101 -11.28 13.15 14.68
CA ILE A 101 -10.88 12.09 15.63
C ILE A 101 -9.49 12.36 16.19
N ARG A 102 -8.50 12.69 15.33
CA ARG A 102 -7.13 12.94 15.80
C ARG A 102 -7.03 14.12 16.77
N ASP A 103 -7.83 15.16 16.53
CA ASP A 103 -7.74 16.41 17.26
C ASP A 103 -8.59 16.39 18.55
N ASN A 104 -9.67 15.60 18.57
CA ASN A 104 -10.67 15.66 19.64
C ASN A 104 -10.80 14.36 20.44
N TRP A 105 -10.53 13.19 19.87
CA TRP A 105 -10.70 11.93 20.61
C TRP A 105 -9.50 11.66 21.49
N ASN A 106 -9.79 11.30 22.74
CA ASN A 106 -8.76 10.91 23.68
C ASN A 106 -8.46 9.41 23.59
N LEU A 107 -7.53 9.06 22.69
CA LEU A 107 -7.13 7.69 22.42
C LEU A 107 -5.96 7.26 23.34
N ASP A 108 -4.73 7.24 22.84
CA ASP A 108 -3.52 7.06 23.64
C ASP A 108 -2.86 8.42 23.91
N GLU A 109 -2.96 8.93 25.14
CA GLU A 109 -2.33 10.19 25.54
C GLU A 109 -0.81 10.10 25.65
N ARG A 110 -0.27 8.90 25.90
CA ARG A 110 1.11 8.74 26.33
C ARG A 110 2.03 8.40 25.16
N CYS A 111 1.71 7.33 24.43
CA CYS A 111 2.56 6.85 23.35
C CYS A 111 2.05 7.26 21.97
N LYS A 112 0.80 7.74 21.90
CA LYS A 112 0.12 8.16 20.68
C LYS A 112 0.09 7.05 19.62
N ASN A 113 0.11 5.79 20.04
CA ASN A 113 0.06 4.62 19.16
C ASN A 113 -1.38 4.37 18.68
N ASN A 114 -1.90 5.25 17.82
CA ASN A 114 -3.30 5.28 17.44
C ASN A 114 -3.51 4.72 16.03
N LEU A 115 -4.53 3.86 15.88
CA LEU A 115 -5.06 3.43 14.58
C LEU A 115 -6.47 3.99 14.40
N VAL A 116 -6.66 4.92 13.47
CA VAL A 116 -7.96 5.49 13.15
C VAL A 116 -8.42 4.96 11.80
N ILE A 117 -9.63 4.42 11.75
CA ILE A 117 -10.29 3.96 10.53
C ILE A 117 -11.62 4.69 10.39
N VAL A 118 -11.81 5.38 9.27
CA VAL A 118 -13.08 6.01 8.90
C VAL A 118 -13.65 5.29 7.69
N LEU A 119 -14.92 4.94 7.72
CA LEU A 119 -15.61 4.20 6.65
C LEU A 119 -16.91 4.90 6.27
N SER A 120 -17.13 5.05 4.97
CA SER A 120 -18.45 5.34 4.42
C SER A 120 -19.06 4.10 3.80
N SER A 121 -20.25 3.74 4.28
CA SER A 121 -20.92 2.49 3.89
C SER A 121 -21.41 2.48 2.45
N THR A 122 -21.95 3.60 1.95
CA THR A 122 -22.62 3.66 0.65
C THR A 122 -21.62 3.81 -0.48
N GLU A 123 -20.68 4.75 -0.35
CA GLU A 123 -19.64 5.02 -1.35
C GLU A 123 -18.46 4.04 -1.23
N THR A 124 -18.46 3.16 -0.21
CA THR A 124 -17.37 2.20 0.08
C THR A 124 -16.00 2.88 0.20
N ARG A 125 -15.99 4.14 0.63
CA ARG A 125 -14.78 4.94 0.85
C ARG A 125 -14.26 4.72 2.26
N TYR A 126 -12.95 4.79 2.41
CA TYR A 126 -12.31 4.72 3.71
C TYR A 126 -11.10 5.64 3.79
N GLN A 127 -10.80 6.05 5.01
CA GLN A 127 -9.58 6.73 5.38
C GLN A 127 -8.94 5.97 6.54
N VAL A 128 -7.62 5.77 6.46
CA VAL A 128 -6.85 5.16 7.53
C VAL A 128 -5.79 6.16 7.94
N TYR A 129 -5.66 6.36 9.24
CA TYR A 129 -4.55 7.06 9.83
C TYR A 129 -3.90 6.16 10.88
N LEU A 130 -2.59 5.98 10.77
CA LEU A 130 -1.82 5.22 11.73
C LEU A 130 -0.70 6.11 12.26
N ASN A 131 -0.72 6.39 13.56
CA ASN A 131 0.44 6.89 14.26
C ASN A 131 1.12 5.72 14.96
N SER A 132 2.07 5.07 14.27
CA SER A 132 2.84 3.94 14.79
C SER A 132 4.32 4.27 14.88
N THR A 133 4.65 5.49 15.32
CA THR A 133 6.05 5.97 15.52
C THR A 133 6.94 4.92 16.21
N TYR A 134 6.33 4.07 17.04
CA TYR A 134 6.98 3.06 17.85
C TYR A 134 6.69 1.59 17.45
N HIS A 135 5.85 1.35 16.45
CA HIS A 135 5.47 0.01 15.98
C HIS A 135 5.89 -0.19 14.51
N PRO A 136 7.17 -0.56 14.25
CA PRO A 136 7.66 -0.74 12.88
C PRO A 136 7.04 -1.97 12.18
N SER A 137 6.27 -2.79 12.90
CA SER A 137 5.59 -3.98 12.37
C SER A 137 4.18 -3.70 11.87
N LEU A 138 3.73 -2.46 11.77
CA LEU A 138 2.47 -2.12 11.12
C LEU A 138 2.60 -0.76 10.43
N SER A 139 2.37 -0.74 9.12
CA SER A 139 2.29 0.49 8.34
C SER A 139 0.83 0.85 8.04
N GLN A 140 0.57 2.08 7.60
CA GLN A 140 -0.77 2.45 7.14
C GLN A 140 -1.21 1.61 5.94
N LEU A 141 -0.26 1.24 5.07
CA LEU A 141 -0.52 0.42 3.88
C LEU A 141 -1.00 -0.99 4.23
N ASP A 142 -0.56 -1.56 5.37
CA ASP A 142 -1.13 -2.82 5.90
C ASP A 142 -2.64 -2.77 6.01
N VAL A 143 -3.11 -1.76 6.72
CA VAL A 143 -4.51 -1.65 7.11
C VAL A 143 -5.36 -1.37 5.88
N VAL A 144 -4.88 -0.51 4.98
CA VAL A 144 -5.50 -0.26 3.68
C VAL A 144 -5.61 -1.55 2.87
N HIS A 145 -4.53 -2.33 2.79
CA HIS A 145 -4.54 -3.62 2.09
C HIS A 145 -5.53 -4.62 2.70
N PHE A 146 -5.54 -4.72 4.03
CA PHE A 146 -6.47 -5.59 4.74
C PHE A 146 -7.92 -5.18 4.49
N LEU A 147 -8.22 -3.88 4.49
CA LEU A 147 -9.54 -3.34 4.14
C LEU A 147 -9.96 -3.70 2.70
N LYS A 148 -9.04 -3.57 1.74
CA LYS A 148 -9.31 -3.96 0.34
C LYS A 148 -9.68 -5.43 0.21
N ARG A 149 -9.03 -6.31 0.99
CA ARG A 149 -9.38 -7.74 1.02
C ARG A 149 -10.76 -8.03 1.62
N GLU A 150 -11.32 -7.09 2.37
CA GLU A 150 -12.68 -7.17 2.90
C GLU A 150 -13.72 -6.48 1.98
N ALA A 151 -13.33 -6.03 0.78
CA ALA A 151 -14.21 -5.28 -0.13
C ALA A 151 -15.53 -6.01 -0.43
N ASN A 152 -15.52 -7.34 -0.54
CA ASN A 152 -16.74 -8.12 -0.73
C ASN A 152 -17.67 -8.02 0.49
N TYR A 153 -17.16 -8.19 1.70
CA TYR A 153 -17.95 -8.03 2.92
C TYR A 153 -18.53 -6.61 3.03
N ILE A 154 -17.72 -5.59 2.73
CA ILE A 154 -18.13 -4.18 2.71
C ILE A 154 -19.24 -3.95 1.67
N LYS A 155 -19.05 -4.41 0.43
CA LYS A 155 -20.00 -4.27 -0.68
C LYS A 155 -21.35 -4.91 -0.40
N TYR A 156 -21.36 -6.05 0.30
CA TYR A 156 -22.59 -6.75 0.69
C TYR A 156 -23.16 -6.29 2.04
N GLY A 157 -22.67 -5.18 2.60
CA GLY A 157 -23.18 -4.60 3.83
C GLY A 157 -22.82 -5.37 5.11
N ASN A 158 -21.90 -6.33 5.04
CA ASN A 158 -21.42 -7.10 6.18
C ASN A 158 -20.20 -6.43 6.84
N PHE A 159 -20.39 -5.18 7.27
CA PHE A 159 -19.35 -4.35 7.88
C PHE A 159 -18.81 -4.93 9.19
N GLY A 160 -19.67 -5.58 9.99
CA GLY A 160 -19.26 -6.23 11.23
C GLY A 160 -18.17 -7.28 11.01
N SER A 161 -18.38 -8.17 10.05
CA SER A 161 -17.40 -9.21 9.70
C SER A 161 -16.14 -8.62 9.07
N ALA A 162 -16.29 -7.68 8.13
CA ALA A 162 -15.16 -6.99 7.50
C ALA A 162 -14.23 -6.36 8.55
N LEU A 163 -14.79 -5.57 9.47
CA LEU A 163 -14.03 -4.89 10.51
C LEU A 163 -13.41 -5.88 11.50
N SER A 164 -14.11 -6.95 11.88
CA SER A 164 -13.55 -7.97 12.79
C SER A 164 -12.35 -8.68 12.14
N ASN A 165 -12.48 -9.10 10.88
CA ASN A 165 -11.41 -9.73 10.11
C ASN A 165 -10.20 -8.79 9.96
N LEU A 166 -10.47 -7.50 9.71
CA LEU A 166 -9.44 -6.46 9.66
C LEU A 166 -8.67 -6.38 10.98
N LEU A 167 -9.36 -6.27 12.11
CA LEU A 167 -8.73 -6.16 13.43
C LEU A 167 -7.86 -7.38 13.75
N ASP A 168 -8.34 -8.59 13.43
CA ASP A 168 -7.55 -9.81 13.61
C ASP A 168 -6.30 -9.84 12.71
N LYS A 169 -6.40 -9.37 11.46
CA LYS A 169 -5.23 -9.23 10.57
C LYS A 169 -4.24 -8.20 11.10
N VAL A 170 -4.72 -7.08 11.64
CA VAL A 170 -3.85 -6.08 12.28
C VAL A 170 -3.12 -6.67 13.49
N ILE A 171 -3.82 -7.41 14.35
CA ILE A 171 -3.22 -8.07 15.51
C ILE A 171 -2.16 -9.09 15.05
N LEU A 172 -2.50 -9.96 14.11
CA LEU A 172 -1.55 -10.92 13.55
C LEU A 172 -0.34 -10.22 12.95
N ARG A 173 -0.57 -9.13 12.20
CA ARG A 173 0.47 -8.34 11.55
C ARG A 173 1.44 -7.71 12.55
N VAL A 174 0.92 -7.11 13.62
CA VAL A 174 1.73 -6.50 14.68
C VAL A 174 2.60 -7.53 15.39
N MET A 175 2.03 -8.72 15.65
CA MET A 175 2.68 -9.82 16.36
C MET A 175 3.69 -10.58 15.50
N THR A 176 3.61 -10.46 14.17
CA THR A 176 4.50 -11.15 13.24
C THR A 176 5.75 -10.31 12.97
N LYS A 177 6.93 -10.92 13.08
CA LYS A 177 8.17 -10.29 12.61
C LYS A 177 8.25 -10.40 11.09
N TYR A 178 8.47 -9.28 10.43
CA TYR A 178 8.71 -9.29 8.98
C TYR A 178 10.07 -9.87 8.65
N THR A 179 10.09 -10.60 7.54
CA THR A 179 11.32 -10.85 6.82
C THR A 179 11.77 -9.51 6.27
N LYS A 180 12.85 -8.97 6.82
CA LYS A 180 13.52 -7.83 6.20
C LYS A 180 14.43 -8.39 5.12
N TRP A 181 14.13 -8.07 3.87
CA TRP A 181 14.81 -8.70 2.74
C TRP A 181 16.25 -8.22 2.62
N THR A 182 17.12 -9.19 2.40
CA THR A 182 18.53 -9.03 2.02
C THR A 182 18.76 -9.66 0.66
N PRO A 183 19.86 -9.32 -0.04
CA PRO A 183 20.19 -9.88 -1.35
C PRO A 183 20.07 -11.42 -1.40
N SER A 184 20.62 -12.10 -0.39
CA SER A 184 20.64 -13.56 -0.29
C SER A 184 19.32 -14.22 0.10
N SER A 185 18.32 -13.44 0.52
CA SER A 185 17.04 -13.97 1.01
C SER A 185 15.87 -13.72 0.06
N PHE A 186 16.01 -12.75 -0.86
CA PHE A 186 14.94 -12.42 -1.80
C PHE A 186 14.78 -13.55 -2.83
N PRO A 187 13.57 -14.09 -3.06
CA PRO A 187 13.39 -15.25 -3.91
C PRO A 187 13.61 -14.95 -5.39
N ASN A 188 13.97 -15.98 -6.16
CA ASN A 188 14.13 -15.91 -7.61
C ASN A 188 12.92 -16.53 -8.33
N PRO A 189 12.04 -15.72 -8.94
CA PRO A 189 10.84 -16.22 -9.63
C PRO A 189 11.14 -16.83 -11.00
N MET A 190 12.37 -16.71 -11.51
CA MET A 190 12.80 -17.29 -12.80
C MET A 190 13.34 -18.72 -12.63
N GLY A 191 13.03 -19.38 -11.52
CA GLY A 191 13.44 -20.74 -11.24
C GLY A 191 12.51 -21.43 -10.22
N SER A 192 13.07 -22.30 -9.38
CA SER A 192 12.29 -23.11 -8.43
C SER A 192 11.55 -22.31 -7.34
N ASP A 193 11.88 -21.03 -7.17
CA ASP A 193 11.38 -20.18 -6.09
C ASP A 193 10.14 -19.33 -6.48
N HIS A 194 9.59 -19.50 -7.68
CA HIS A 194 8.39 -18.77 -8.14
C HIS A 194 7.18 -18.91 -7.21
N ASN A 195 7.04 -20.03 -6.52
CA ASN A 195 5.99 -20.25 -5.52
C ASN A 195 6.15 -19.35 -4.28
N LYS A 196 7.38 -19.05 -3.85
CA LYS A 196 7.68 -18.11 -2.76
C LYS A 196 7.30 -16.69 -3.14
N CYS A 197 7.44 -16.34 -4.41
CA CYS A 197 7.00 -15.08 -5.03
C CYS A 197 5.48 -15.01 -5.25
N GLY A 198 4.76 -16.10 -4.98
CA GLY A 198 3.32 -16.17 -5.11
C GLY A 198 2.78 -16.40 -6.51
N LEU A 199 3.64 -16.86 -7.42
CA LEU A 199 3.28 -17.22 -8.77
C LEU A 199 2.95 -18.71 -8.89
N LYS A 200 2.16 -19.05 -9.92
CA LYS A 200 1.85 -20.44 -10.27
C LYS A 200 2.91 -21.11 -11.15
N ALA A 201 3.72 -20.29 -11.83
CA ALA A 201 4.80 -20.70 -12.70
C ALA A 201 5.91 -19.63 -12.66
N GLU A 202 7.02 -19.88 -13.34
CA GLU A 202 8.10 -18.90 -13.49
C GLU A 202 7.62 -17.62 -14.17
N GLY A 203 8.19 -16.48 -13.77
CA GLY A 203 7.81 -15.19 -14.34
C GLY A 203 8.62 -14.03 -13.81
N ALA A 204 8.57 -12.89 -14.48
CA ALA A 204 9.40 -11.73 -14.18
C ALA A 204 8.88 -10.87 -13.00
N LEU A 205 8.02 -11.42 -12.14
CA LEU A 205 7.46 -10.75 -10.96
C LEU A 205 7.78 -11.54 -9.69
N CYS A 206 8.21 -10.86 -8.64
CA CYS A 206 8.27 -11.45 -7.31
C CYS A 206 7.59 -10.58 -6.25
N ASP A 207 6.56 -11.12 -5.60
CA ASP A 207 5.84 -10.51 -4.49
C ASP A 207 5.74 -11.51 -3.31
N PRO A 208 6.85 -11.74 -2.58
CA PRO A 208 6.89 -12.72 -1.51
C PRO A 208 6.07 -12.30 -0.28
N ASP A 209 5.86 -10.99 -0.10
CA ASP A 209 5.09 -10.43 1.02
C ASP A 209 3.57 -10.38 0.77
N ARG A 210 3.13 -10.86 -0.40
CA ARG A 210 1.73 -10.93 -0.80
C ARG A 210 1.02 -9.56 -0.78
N ILE A 211 1.73 -8.55 -1.25
CA ILE A 211 1.22 -7.18 -1.46
C ILE A 211 0.09 -7.22 -2.49
N LEU A 212 0.25 -7.99 -3.56
CA LEU A 212 -0.77 -8.18 -4.57
C LEU A 212 -1.66 -9.38 -4.22
N ASP A 213 -2.89 -9.42 -4.69
CA ASP A 213 -3.66 -10.67 -4.74
C ASP A 213 -3.26 -11.53 -5.96
N ALA A 214 -3.89 -12.69 -6.12
CA ALA A 214 -3.54 -13.60 -7.21
C ALA A 214 -3.88 -13.03 -8.60
N GLU A 215 -5.01 -12.36 -8.74
CA GLU A 215 -5.48 -11.79 -10.01
C GLU A 215 -4.61 -10.58 -10.41
N GLU A 216 -4.26 -9.74 -9.44
CA GLU A 216 -3.35 -8.61 -9.64
C GLU A 216 -1.98 -9.07 -10.13
N ARG A 217 -1.40 -10.14 -9.57
CA ARG A 217 -0.11 -10.68 -10.07
C ARG A 217 -0.18 -11.12 -11.52
N GLU A 218 -1.22 -11.85 -11.91
CA GLU A 218 -1.41 -12.28 -13.30
C GLU A 218 -1.55 -11.07 -14.23
N THR A 219 -2.26 -10.03 -13.78
CA THR A 219 -2.43 -8.79 -14.54
C THR A 219 -1.08 -8.07 -14.75
N ILE A 220 -0.27 -7.96 -13.69
CA ILE A 220 1.06 -7.36 -13.78
C ILE A 220 1.98 -8.17 -14.68
N LEU A 221 1.94 -9.50 -14.64
CA LEU A 221 2.71 -10.35 -15.56
C LEU A 221 2.35 -10.05 -17.04
N VAL A 222 1.06 -9.89 -17.34
CA VAL A 222 0.61 -9.48 -18.68
C VAL A 222 1.14 -8.10 -19.08
N TYR A 223 1.20 -7.14 -18.14
CA TYR A 223 1.80 -5.84 -18.42
C TYR A 223 3.29 -5.93 -18.73
N LEU A 224 4.05 -6.75 -17.98
CA LEU A 224 5.48 -6.97 -18.22
C LEU A 224 5.74 -7.61 -19.59
N GLU A 225 4.96 -8.62 -19.98
CA GLU A 225 5.04 -9.23 -21.32
C GLU A 225 4.69 -8.23 -22.43
N THR A 226 3.69 -7.38 -22.19
CA THR A 226 3.26 -6.36 -23.15
C THR A 226 4.36 -5.31 -23.34
N PHE A 227 4.97 -4.87 -22.25
CA PHE A 227 6.12 -3.96 -22.29
C PHE A 227 7.26 -4.55 -23.14
N GLU A 228 7.63 -5.82 -22.93
CA GLU A 228 8.65 -6.48 -23.74
C GLU A 228 8.25 -6.50 -25.23
N LYS A 229 7.00 -6.84 -25.55
CA LYS A 229 6.54 -6.87 -26.96
C LYS A 229 6.58 -5.50 -27.62
N LEU A 230 6.24 -4.43 -26.90
CA LEU A 230 6.18 -3.06 -27.44
C LEU A 230 7.56 -2.39 -27.53
N THR A 231 8.56 -2.94 -26.86
CA THR A 231 9.96 -2.43 -26.89
C THR A 231 10.86 -3.22 -27.85
N ARG A 232 10.32 -4.09 -28.70
CA ARG A 232 11.12 -4.90 -29.64
C ARG A 232 12.01 -4.06 -30.57
N HIS A 233 11.49 -2.96 -31.08
CA HIS A 233 12.23 -2.09 -32.02
C HIS A 233 13.09 -1.04 -31.32
N SER A 234 13.31 -1.19 -30.01
CA SER A 234 14.18 -0.32 -29.25
C SER A 234 15.65 -0.52 -29.62
N PRO A 235 16.49 0.54 -29.58
CA PRO A 235 17.92 0.46 -29.80
C PRO A 235 18.55 -0.67 -28.96
N GLY A 236 19.36 -1.51 -29.59
CA GLY A 236 20.04 -2.63 -28.92
C GLY A 236 21.35 -2.22 -28.25
N ALA A 237 21.64 -2.82 -27.09
CA ALA A 237 22.99 -2.85 -26.52
C ALA A 237 23.89 -3.63 -27.50
N SER A 238 24.93 -2.97 -28.01
CA SER A 238 25.75 -3.47 -29.11
C SER A 238 26.72 -4.54 -28.63
N SER A 239 26.39 -5.82 -28.81
CA SER A 239 27.39 -6.87 -28.99
C SER A 239 27.40 -7.32 -30.47
N ARG A 240 28.55 -7.20 -31.13
CA ARG A 240 28.72 -7.29 -32.60
C ARG A 240 28.39 -8.66 -33.22
N LEU A 241 28.06 -9.68 -32.42
CA LEU A 241 27.91 -11.07 -32.88
C LEU A 241 26.46 -11.60 -32.82
N SER A 242 25.51 -10.88 -32.22
CA SER A 242 24.08 -11.27 -32.09
C SER A 242 23.08 -10.26 -32.68
N ALA A 243 23.58 -9.27 -33.42
CA ALA A 243 22.84 -8.05 -33.77
C ALA A 243 21.47 -8.26 -34.45
N LEU A 244 21.29 -9.31 -35.25
CA LEU A 244 20.00 -9.57 -35.94
C LEU A 244 18.97 -10.27 -35.06
N ALA A 245 19.38 -11.17 -34.15
CA ALA A 245 18.45 -11.86 -33.26
C ALA A 245 18.02 -10.96 -32.10
N CYS A 246 18.93 -10.10 -31.64
CA CYS A 246 18.68 -9.16 -30.55
C CYS A 246 18.00 -7.86 -30.99
N SER A 247 17.96 -7.56 -32.29
CA SER A 247 17.20 -6.40 -32.81
C SER A 247 15.69 -6.60 -32.74
N GLU A 248 15.20 -7.84 -32.74
CA GLU A 248 13.77 -8.18 -32.65
C GLU A 248 13.30 -8.41 -31.21
N ARG A 249 14.23 -8.43 -30.24
CA ARG A 249 13.93 -8.64 -28.82
C ARG A 249 13.67 -7.32 -28.13
N GLY A 250 12.62 -7.26 -27.30
CA GLY A 250 12.35 -6.10 -26.46
C GLY A 250 13.13 -6.11 -25.16
N TYR A 251 12.87 -5.13 -24.30
CA TYR A 251 13.43 -5.08 -22.96
C TYR A 251 12.58 -5.92 -22.01
N SER A 252 13.18 -6.95 -21.43
CA SER A 252 12.57 -7.74 -20.36
C SER A 252 12.72 -7.04 -19.02
N MET A 253 11.63 -6.85 -18.29
CA MET A 253 11.63 -6.18 -16.99
C MET A 253 11.36 -7.15 -15.86
N GLY A 254 12.29 -7.24 -14.90
CA GLY A 254 12.06 -7.90 -13.62
C GLY A 254 11.45 -6.94 -12.61
N LEU A 255 10.37 -7.35 -11.95
CA LEU A 255 9.69 -6.56 -10.94
C LEU A 255 9.75 -7.26 -9.57
N ALA A 256 10.38 -6.62 -8.59
CA ALA A 256 10.49 -7.10 -7.23
C ALA A 256 9.69 -6.19 -6.28
N LEU A 257 8.61 -6.71 -5.71
CA LEU A 257 7.80 -6.01 -4.73
C LEU A 257 8.09 -6.56 -3.35
N MET A 258 8.40 -5.68 -2.41
CA MET A 258 8.65 -6.05 -1.03
C MET A 258 8.20 -4.96 -0.09
N ARG A 259 8.07 -5.32 1.18
CA ARG A 259 7.61 -4.36 2.18
C ARG A 259 8.75 -3.60 2.80
N ASN A 260 9.78 -4.30 3.25
CA ASN A 260 10.97 -3.69 3.82
C ASN A 260 12.24 -4.40 3.36
N VAL A 261 13.29 -3.62 3.13
CA VAL A 261 14.66 -4.14 3.09
C VAL A 261 15.29 -4.07 4.48
N ARG A 262 16.29 -4.93 4.73
CA ARG A 262 17.07 -4.84 5.97
C ARG A 262 17.73 -3.47 6.06
N GLY A 263 17.55 -2.79 7.19
CA GLY A 263 18.08 -1.44 7.39
C GLY A 263 17.18 -0.32 6.86
N GLY A 264 16.25 -0.61 5.95
CA GLY A 264 15.29 0.38 5.40
C GLY A 264 15.95 1.56 4.70
N THR A 265 17.13 1.35 4.08
CA THR A 265 17.86 2.39 3.36
C THR A 265 17.89 2.11 1.87
N LEU A 266 18.07 3.17 1.07
CA LEU A 266 18.20 3.06 -0.38
C LEU A 266 19.38 2.17 -0.78
N ASP A 267 20.52 2.27 -0.08
CA ASP A 267 21.69 1.41 -0.33
C ASP A 267 21.37 -0.07 -0.17
N ASN A 268 20.63 -0.45 0.89
CA ASN A 268 20.23 -1.84 1.09
C ASN A 268 19.24 -2.32 0.00
N LEU A 269 18.39 -1.44 -0.53
CA LEU A 269 17.53 -1.76 -1.66
C LEU A 269 18.33 -1.89 -2.97
N HIS A 270 19.36 -1.06 -3.16
CA HIS A 270 20.28 -1.19 -4.28
C HIS A 270 20.99 -2.53 -4.27
N ASP A 271 21.54 -2.96 -3.13
CA ASP A 271 22.19 -4.27 -2.99
C ASP A 271 21.23 -5.42 -3.38
N VAL A 272 19.96 -5.35 -2.95
CA VAL A 272 18.93 -6.33 -3.32
C VAL A 272 18.68 -6.30 -4.83
N THR A 273 18.54 -5.10 -5.41
CA THR A 273 18.24 -4.92 -6.84
C THR A 273 19.39 -5.42 -7.72
N ASP A 274 20.63 -5.11 -7.34
CA ASP A 274 21.84 -5.54 -8.04
C ASP A 274 21.97 -7.07 -8.00
N ASN A 275 21.70 -7.70 -6.86
CA ASN A 275 21.67 -9.15 -6.78
C ASN A 275 20.57 -9.76 -7.66
N ILE A 276 19.38 -9.17 -7.69
CA ILE A 276 18.29 -9.62 -8.56
C ILE A 276 18.68 -9.54 -10.03
N LEU A 277 19.25 -8.41 -10.46
CA LEU A 277 19.73 -8.21 -11.83
C LEU A 277 20.70 -9.31 -12.25
N ASN A 278 21.60 -9.71 -11.34
CA ASN A 278 22.61 -10.73 -11.61
C ASN A 278 22.10 -12.18 -11.51
N THR A 279 20.97 -12.44 -10.83
CA THR A 279 20.53 -13.81 -10.50
C THR A 279 19.26 -14.25 -11.22
N TRP A 280 18.38 -13.33 -11.60
CA TRP A 280 17.12 -13.67 -12.27
C TRP A 280 17.31 -14.01 -13.75
N LYS A 281 18.46 -13.69 -14.35
CA LYS A 281 18.82 -14.12 -15.72
C LYS A 281 17.74 -13.79 -16.76
N LEU A 282 17.12 -12.61 -16.65
CA LEU A 282 15.96 -12.20 -17.44
C LEU A 282 16.21 -12.24 -18.95
N ASP A 283 17.40 -11.81 -19.38
CA ASP A 283 17.85 -11.89 -20.77
C ASP A 283 19.38 -11.94 -20.85
N GLU A 284 19.93 -13.15 -20.67
CA GLU A 284 21.38 -13.38 -20.76
C GLU A 284 21.93 -13.26 -22.19
N GLN A 285 21.06 -13.35 -23.22
CA GLN A 285 21.50 -13.42 -24.61
C GLN A 285 21.67 -12.03 -25.24
N CYS A 286 20.73 -11.12 -24.98
CA CYS A 286 20.70 -9.82 -25.65
C CYS A 286 21.02 -8.65 -24.73
N GLY A 287 21.11 -8.87 -23.41
CA GLY A 287 21.38 -7.80 -22.44
C GLY A 287 20.28 -6.74 -22.39
N LYS A 288 19.13 -6.98 -23.01
CA LYS A 288 17.96 -6.09 -23.01
C LYS A 288 17.09 -6.43 -21.81
N HIS A 289 17.61 -6.18 -20.61
CA HIS A 289 16.83 -6.36 -19.40
C HIS A 289 17.16 -5.30 -18.35
N PHE A 290 16.27 -5.17 -17.38
CA PHE A 290 16.47 -4.36 -16.20
C PHE A 290 15.56 -4.85 -15.08
N VAL A 291 15.81 -4.38 -13.88
CA VAL A 291 15.06 -4.71 -12.68
C VAL A 291 14.56 -3.43 -12.03
N MET A 292 13.29 -3.45 -11.63
CA MET A 292 12.69 -2.47 -10.74
C MET A 292 12.34 -3.16 -9.42
N ALA A 293 12.93 -2.69 -8.33
CA ALA A 293 12.61 -3.13 -6.98
C ALA A 293 11.92 -2.01 -6.20
N MET A 294 10.84 -2.35 -5.49
CA MET A 294 10.07 -1.41 -4.68
C MET A 294 9.96 -1.93 -3.26
N SER A 295 10.44 -1.13 -2.29
CA SER A 295 10.23 -1.36 -0.86
C SER A 295 9.14 -0.41 -0.37
N LEU A 296 7.90 -0.91 -0.31
CA LEU A 296 6.72 -0.06 -0.17
C LEU A 296 6.61 0.63 1.19
N ASP A 297 6.94 -0.07 2.28
CA ASP A 297 6.87 0.54 3.61
C ASP A 297 8.08 1.45 3.89
N ASP A 298 9.21 1.23 3.23
CA ASP A 298 10.36 2.15 3.29
C ASP A 298 10.18 3.36 2.37
N GLY A 299 9.20 3.32 1.45
CA GLY A 299 8.95 4.36 0.45
C GLY A 299 10.07 4.48 -0.59
N LEU A 300 10.74 3.37 -0.90
CA LEU A 300 11.95 3.34 -1.74
C LEU A 300 11.68 2.62 -3.07
N ILE A 301 12.30 3.13 -4.13
CA ILE A 301 12.36 2.49 -5.44
C ILE A 301 13.81 2.45 -5.92
N SER A 302 14.17 1.36 -6.59
CA SER A 302 15.49 1.17 -7.19
C SER A 302 15.33 0.54 -8.57
N ILE A 303 15.98 1.15 -9.57
CA ILE A 303 16.02 0.65 -10.94
C ILE A 303 17.48 0.37 -11.31
N ARG A 304 17.72 -0.80 -11.89
CA ARG A 304 19.05 -1.26 -12.31
C ARG A 304 18.97 -1.95 -13.65
N ALA A 305 19.89 -1.60 -14.54
CA ALA A 305 20.07 -2.23 -15.83
C ALA A 305 21.56 -2.59 -16.01
N PRO A 306 21.90 -3.50 -16.93
CA PRO A 306 23.29 -3.78 -17.30
C PRO A 306 24.04 -2.49 -17.71
N PRO A 307 25.37 -2.40 -17.49
CA PRO A 307 26.14 -1.18 -17.77
C PRO A 307 26.10 -0.70 -19.23
N ASP A 308 25.87 -1.60 -20.17
CA ASP A 308 25.77 -1.35 -21.61
C ASP A 308 24.33 -1.13 -22.10
N SER A 309 23.36 -1.14 -21.19
CA SER A 309 21.95 -0.87 -21.48
C SER A 309 21.77 0.56 -21.99
N LEU A 310 20.93 0.72 -23.01
CA LEU A 310 20.53 2.04 -23.52
C LEU A 310 19.32 2.61 -22.78
N LEU A 311 18.77 1.89 -21.80
CA LEU A 311 17.60 2.30 -21.02
C LEU A 311 17.94 3.46 -20.07
N LYS A 312 17.16 4.54 -20.13
CA LYS A 312 17.23 5.66 -19.18
C LYS A 312 16.48 5.33 -17.89
N THR A 313 17.18 4.67 -16.97
CA THR A 313 16.62 4.24 -15.68
C THR A 313 16.02 5.39 -14.86
N GLU A 314 16.53 6.61 -15.01
CA GLU A 314 16.05 7.82 -14.32
C GLU A 314 14.59 8.16 -14.65
N ARG A 315 14.08 7.77 -15.83
CA ARG A 315 12.68 8.00 -16.23
C ARG A 315 11.71 7.24 -15.33
N PHE A 316 12.08 6.06 -14.85
CA PHE A 316 11.22 5.26 -13.98
C PHE A 316 10.99 5.91 -12.61
N THR A 317 11.96 6.69 -12.12
CA THR A 317 11.78 7.50 -10.91
C THR A 317 10.69 8.56 -11.13
N GLU A 318 10.68 9.23 -12.29
CA GLU A 318 9.64 10.21 -12.64
C GLU A 318 8.26 9.53 -12.76
N TYR A 319 8.19 8.36 -13.39
CA TYR A 319 6.93 7.61 -13.50
C TYR A 319 6.41 7.19 -12.13
N PHE A 320 7.29 6.77 -11.22
CA PHE A 320 6.90 6.42 -9.86
C PHE A 320 6.37 7.62 -9.10
N GLU A 321 7.03 8.79 -9.18
CA GLU A 321 6.54 10.01 -8.52
C GLU A 321 5.17 10.44 -9.05
N ASN A 322 4.91 10.32 -10.36
CA ASN A 322 3.60 10.59 -10.95
C ASN A 322 2.49 9.64 -10.43
N ASN A 323 2.86 8.42 -10.04
CA ASN A 323 1.94 7.39 -9.53
C ASN A 323 1.99 7.23 -8.01
N LYS A 324 2.73 8.09 -7.30
CA LYS A 324 2.95 7.99 -5.84
C LYS A 324 1.67 8.01 -5.03
N SER A 325 0.69 8.81 -5.46
CA SER A 325 -0.61 8.89 -4.78
C SER A 325 -1.34 7.54 -4.79
N LEU A 326 -1.27 6.78 -5.89
CA LEU A 326 -1.83 5.43 -5.99
C LEU A 326 -1.12 4.48 -5.03
N VAL A 327 0.22 4.54 -4.97
CA VAL A 327 1.02 3.74 -4.03
C VAL A 327 0.63 4.02 -2.58
N LEU A 328 0.49 5.29 -2.20
CA LEU A 328 0.07 5.70 -0.86
C LEU A 328 -1.37 5.26 -0.52
N ARG A 329 -2.25 5.13 -1.52
CA ARG A 329 -3.59 4.55 -1.38
C ARG A 329 -3.60 3.02 -1.46
N GLY A 330 -2.43 2.38 -1.52
CA GLY A 330 -2.27 0.94 -1.70
C GLY A 330 -2.85 0.42 -3.02
N GLU A 331 -3.08 1.28 -4.01
CA GLU A 331 -3.53 0.94 -5.37
C GLU A 331 -2.32 0.50 -6.20
N ILE A 332 -1.60 -0.53 -5.71
CA ILE A 332 -0.30 -0.93 -6.26
C ILE A 332 -0.41 -1.43 -7.70
N ARG A 333 -1.44 -2.21 -8.02
CA ARG A 333 -1.70 -2.66 -9.39
C ARG A 333 -1.83 -1.47 -10.35
N ASP A 334 -2.67 -0.50 -10.00
CA ASP A 334 -2.96 0.65 -10.85
C ASP A 334 -1.73 1.56 -10.98
N ALA A 335 -0.96 1.73 -9.89
CA ALA A 335 0.31 2.45 -9.91
C ALA A 335 1.32 1.82 -10.88
N LEU A 336 1.48 0.49 -10.83
CA LEU A 336 2.38 -0.25 -11.71
C LEU A 336 1.92 -0.21 -13.17
N GLY A 337 0.60 -0.28 -13.40
CA GLY A 337 -0.01 -0.09 -14.73
C GLY A 337 0.37 1.27 -15.32
N GLY A 338 0.15 2.35 -14.57
CA GLY A 338 0.51 3.71 -15.01
C GLY A 338 2.01 3.91 -15.22
N ILE A 339 2.87 3.26 -14.42
CA ILE A 339 4.33 3.28 -14.64
C ILE A 339 4.70 2.61 -15.97
N LEU A 340 4.15 1.43 -16.24
CA LEU A 340 4.44 0.67 -17.46
C LEU A 340 3.86 1.34 -18.70
N GLU A 341 2.65 1.93 -18.62
CA GLU A 341 2.05 2.71 -19.71
C GLU A 341 2.93 3.91 -20.10
N ASN A 342 3.37 4.70 -19.11
CA ASN A 342 4.29 5.82 -19.36
C ASN A 342 5.62 5.36 -19.97
N ALA A 343 6.16 4.25 -19.47
CA ALA A 343 7.40 3.67 -20.01
C ALA A 343 7.23 3.21 -21.47
N VAL A 344 6.10 2.59 -21.81
CA VAL A 344 5.77 2.21 -23.19
C VAL A 344 5.67 3.45 -24.10
N GLU A 345 4.98 4.51 -23.67
CA GLU A 345 4.87 5.75 -24.45
C GLU A 345 6.24 6.36 -24.75
N ASP A 346 7.10 6.42 -23.74
CA ASP A 346 8.46 6.92 -23.90
C ASP A 346 9.34 5.99 -24.74
N ALA A 347 9.11 4.67 -24.68
CA ALA A 347 9.81 3.72 -25.53
C ALA A 347 9.44 3.92 -27.01
N LEU A 348 8.15 4.05 -27.31
CA LEU A 348 7.64 4.26 -28.66
C LEU A 348 8.08 5.60 -29.26
N SER A 349 8.22 6.63 -28.42
CA SER A 349 8.74 7.94 -28.84
C SER A 349 10.28 8.02 -28.83
N GLY A 350 10.97 6.95 -28.41
CA GLY A 350 12.44 6.89 -28.29
C GLY A 350 13.02 7.65 -27.10
N LYS A 351 12.18 8.31 -26.27
CA LYS A 351 12.62 9.06 -25.08
C LYS A 351 13.19 8.15 -24.00
N LEU A 352 12.71 6.92 -23.89
CA LEU A 352 13.17 5.94 -22.90
C LEU A 352 14.61 5.48 -23.13
N PHE A 353 15.15 5.67 -24.33
CA PHE A 353 16.47 5.19 -24.70
C PHE A 353 17.46 6.33 -24.92
N THR A 354 18.72 6.06 -24.62
CA THR A 354 19.84 6.92 -25.01
C THR A 354 20.07 6.71 -26.50
N VAL A 355 19.78 7.73 -27.30
CA VAL A 355 20.08 7.74 -28.73
C VAL A 355 21.54 8.18 -28.87
N ASN A 356 22.43 7.26 -29.21
CA ASN A 356 23.78 7.62 -29.64
C ASN A 356 23.64 8.44 -30.93
N LYS A 357 24.01 9.73 -30.87
CA LYS A 357 24.13 10.58 -32.06
C LYS A 357 25.31 10.15 -32.92
#